data_AF-A0A147BPD6-F1
#
_entry.id   AF-A0A147BPD6-F1
#
_cell.length_a   1.000
_cell.length_b   1.000
_cell.length_c   1.000
_cell.angle_alpha   90.00
_cell.angle_beta   90.00
_cell.angle_gamma   90.00
#
_symmetry.space_group_name_H-M   'P 1'
#
loop_
_entity.id
_entity.type
_entity.pdbx_description
1 polymer ?
#
loop_
_entity_poly.entity_id
_entity_poly.type
_entity_poly.pdbx_seq_one_letter_code
_entity_poly.pdbx_strand_id
1 'polypeptide(L)'
;TEKMTNEAIASNVRGNSEDGDDIEPDEQNTSYVPSNREAVDAIDVLRQFASTQQDEDVMQAIWLCERRVMPIIMPRVAQIKVTDYFQLK
;
A
#
# COMPACT_ATOMS: atom_id res chain seq x y z
N THR A 1 -6.55 8.00 -54.24
CA THR A 1 -7.16 8.11 -52.89
C THR A 1 -7.33 6.70 -52.38
N GLU A 2 -6.41 6.25 -51.54
CA GLU A 2 -6.40 4.88 -51.03
C GLU A 2 -7.41 4.75 -49.89
N LYS A 3 -8.39 3.87 -50.06
CA LYS A 3 -9.54 3.72 -49.16
C LYS A 3 -9.24 2.59 -48.18
N MET A 4 -8.62 2.93 -47.05
CA MET A 4 -8.37 2.00 -45.95
C MET A 4 -9.72 1.52 -45.39
N THR A 5 -9.99 0.22 -45.48
CA THR A 5 -11.24 -0.41 -45.02
C THR A 5 -11.05 -0.93 -43.60
N ASN A 6 -12.01 -0.61 -42.72
CA ASN A 6 -11.98 -0.91 -41.28
C ASN A 6 -11.91 -2.41 -40.93
N GLU A 7 -11.98 -3.30 -41.93
CA GLU A 7 -11.87 -4.75 -41.78
C GLU A 7 -10.44 -5.21 -41.46
N ALA A 8 -9.41 -4.46 -41.90
CA ALA A 8 -8.01 -4.77 -41.60
C ALA A 8 -7.63 -4.54 -40.12
N ILE A 9 -8.38 -3.70 -39.41
CA ILE A 9 -8.10 -3.35 -38.00
C ILE A 9 -8.56 -4.48 -37.06
N ALA A 10 -9.63 -5.20 -37.41
CA ALA A 10 -10.19 -6.25 -36.57
C ALA A 10 -9.35 -7.55 -36.58
N SER A 11 -8.49 -7.75 -37.58
CA SER A 11 -7.66 -8.96 -37.70
C SER A 11 -6.43 -8.96 -36.79
N ASN A 12 -6.08 -7.83 -36.15
CA ASN A 12 -4.87 -7.70 -35.34
C ASN A 12 -5.10 -7.85 -33.82
N VAL A 13 -6.33 -8.17 -33.40
CA VAL A 13 -6.69 -8.38 -31.98
C VAL A 13 -6.64 -9.85 -31.57
N ARG A 14 -6.47 -10.77 -32.53
CA ARG A 14 -6.30 -12.20 -32.25
C ARG A 14 -4.84 -12.60 -32.29
N GLY A 15 -4.03 -11.93 -31.47
CA GLY A 15 -2.66 -12.32 -31.20
C GLY A 15 -2.64 -13.62 -30.40
N ASN A 16 -1.98 -14.63 -30.96
CA ASN A 16 -1.58 -15.86 -30.30
C ASN A 16 -0.90 -15.59 -28.96
N SER A 17 -1.33 -16.29 -27.91
CA SER A 17 -0.41 -16.79 -26.88
C SER A 17 -1.00 -18.09 -26.36
N GLU A 18 -0.69 -19.17 -27.06
CA GLU A 18 -0.76 -20.52 -26.50
C GLU A 18 0.38 -20.68 -25.48
N ASP A 19 -0.01 -21.25 -24.34
CA ASP A 19 0.72 -22.21 -23.53
C ASP A 19 1.81 -21.71 -22.55
N GLY A 20 1.66 -22.19 -21.31
CA GLY A 20 2.77 -22.34 -20.38
C GLY A 20 2.97 -21.26 -19.32
N ASP A 21 1.97 -21.01 -18.48
CA ASP A 21 2.22 -20.48 -17.14
C ASP A 21 1.83 -21.56 -16.12
N ASP A 22 2.67 -22.61 -16.05
CA ASP A 22 2.84 -23.39 -14.83
C ASP A 22 3.52 -22.46 -13.83
N ILE A 23 2.72 -21.57 -13.23
CA ILE A 23 3.15 -20.77 -12.09
C ILE A 23 3.21 -21.78 -10.94
N GLU A 24 4.34 -22.48 -10.84
CA GLU A 24 4.73 -23.07 -9.57
C GLU A 24 4.49 -22.00 -8.51
N PRO A 25 3.69 -22.27 -7.47
CA PRO A 25 3.57 -21.32 -6.38
C PRO A 25 4.97 -21.21 -5.79
N ASP A 26 5.63 -20.07 -5.99
CA ASP A 26 6.92 -19.78 -5.39
C ASP A 26 6.77 -19.98 -3.88
N GLU A 27 7.24 -21.13 -3.40
CA GLU A 27 7.22 -21.59 -2.00
C GLU A 27 8.24 -20.81 -1.17
N GLN A 28 8.35 -19.51 -1.40
CA GLN A 28 9.07 -18.57 -0.57
C GLN A 28 8.16 -17.42 -0.15
N ASN A 29 6.99 -17.79 0.37
CA ASN A 29 6.28 -16.92 1.31
C ASN A 29 7.03 -16.91 2.66
N THR A 30 8.30 -16.52 2.61
CA THR A 30 8.97 -15.96 3.78
C THR A 30 8.14 -14.74 4.14
N SER A 31 7.38 -14.85 5.23
CA SER A 31 6.49 -13.78 5.68
C SER A 31 7.33 -12.56 6.02
N TYR A 32 7.59 -11.72 5.03
CA TYR A 32 8.29 -10.45 5.22
C TYR A 32 7.42 -9.57 6.11
N VAL A 33 7.95 -9.24 7.28
CA VAL A 33 7.32 -8.32 8.22
C VAL A 33 8.03 -6.98 8.08
N PRO A 34 7.34 -5.91 7.64
CA PRO A 34 7.96 -4.60 7.50
C PRO A 34 8.41 -4.08 8.87
N SER A 35 9.54 -3.39 8.87
CA SER A 35 9.96 -2.61 10.02
C SER A 35 9.00 -1.45 10.27
N ASN A 36 9.02 -0.94 11.49
CA ASN A 36 8.26 0.25 11.87
C ASN A 36 8.48 1.44 10.93
N ARG A 37 9.71 1.63 10.44
CA ARG A 37 10.04 2.71 9.52
C ARG A 37 9.41 2.48 8.15
N GLU A 38 9.53 1.27 7.61
CA GLU A 38 8.94 0.93 6.31
C GLU A 38 7.42 1.07 6.32
N ALA A 39 6.77 0.74 7.44
CA ALA A 39 5.34 0.94 7.61
C ALA A 39 4.94 2.44 7.59
N VAL A 40 5.71 3.31 8.23
CA VAL A 40 5.47 4.78 8.19
C VAL A 40 5.73 5.34 6.79
N ASP A 41 6.86 4.96 6.17
CA ASP A 41 7.24 5.42 4.83
C ASP A 41 6.16 5.02 3.80
N ALA A 42 5.60 3.81 3.89
CA ALA A 42 4.51 3.36 3.02
C ALA A 42 3.21 4.17 3.21
N ILE A 43 2.86 4.50 4.46
CA ILE A 43 1.71 5.36 4.76
C ILE A 43 1.89 6.76 4.15
N ASP A 44 3.08 7.34 4.26
CA ASP A 44 3.38 8.66 3.69
C ASP A 44 3.26 8.67 2.16
N VAL A 45 3.73 7.62 1.48
CA VAL A 45 3.56 7.45 0.03
C VAL A 45 2.08 7.38 -0.34
N LEU A 46 1.28 6.58 0.37
CA LEU A 46 -0.17 6.48 0.13
C LEU A 46 -0.87 7.83 0.35
N ARG A 47 -0.49 8.56 1.41
CA ARG A 47 -1.04 9.88 1.70
C ARG A 47 -0.73 10.87 0.58
N GLN A 48 0.51 10.88 0.08
CA GLN A 48 0.91 11.76 -1.02
C GLN A 48 0.13 11.44 -2.29
N PHE A 49 -0.03 10.15 -2.62
CA PHE A 49 -0.82 9.70 -3.76
C PHE A 49 -2.30 10.13 -3.64
N ALA A 50 -2.93 9.87 -2.50
CA ALA A 50 -4.32 10.27 -2.26
C ALA A 50 -4.50 11.80 -2.35
N SER A 51 -3.52 12.56 -1.84
CA SER A 51 -3.54 14.03 -1.92
C SER A 51 -3.47 14.53 -3.35
N THR A 52 -2.69 13.86 -4.23
CA THR A 52 -2.66 14.22 -5.66
C THR A 52 -3.97 13.96 -6.38
N GLN A 53 -4.70 12.93 -5.95
CA GLN A 53 -5.99 12.55 -6.52
C GLN A 53 -7.16 13.35 -5.93
N GLN A 54 -6.93 14.09 -4.83
CA GLN A 54 -7.97 14.78 -4.05
C GLN A 54 -9.12 13.85 -3.63
N ASP A 55 -8.82 12.58 -3.40
CA ASP A 55 -9.81 11.56 -3.06
C ASP A 55 -10.05 11.54 -1.55
N GLU A 56 -11.20 12.07 -1.12
CA GLU A 56 -11.57 12.17 0.29
C GLU A 56 -11.77 10.80 0.96
N ASP A 57 -12.33 9.83 0.24
CA ASP A 57 -12.60 8.48 0.77
C ASP A 57 -11.28 7.75 1.05
N VAL A 58 -10.32 7.85 0.12
CA VAL A 58 -8.98 7.28 0.29
C VAL A 58 -8.22 7.99 1.42
N MET A 59 -8.31 9.32 1.52
CA MET A 59 -7.71 10.06 2.64
C MET A 59 -8.31 9.63 3.99
N GLN A 60 -9.62 9.39 4.06
CA GLN A 60 -10.29 8.91 5.28
C GLN A 60 -9.82 7.50 5.65
N ALA A 61 -9.65 6.62 4.67
CA ALA A 61 -9.13 5.27 4.88
C ALA A 61 -7.69 5.28 5.41
N ILE A 62 -6.83 6.13 4.83
CA ILE A 62 -5.43 6.31 5.26
C ILE A 62 -5.39 6.85 6.70
N TRP A 63 -6.20 7.86 7.03
CA TRP A 63 -6.28 8.40 8.38
C TRP A 63 -6.71 7.33 9.41
N LEU A 64 -7.67 6.48 9.05
CA LEU A 64 -8.10 5.39 9.92
C LEU A 64 -6.98 4.35 10.12
N CYS A 65 -6.23 4.04 9.07
CA CYS A 65 -5.07 3.16 9.12
C CYS A 65 -4.01 3.71 10.08
N GLU A 66 -3.60 4.96 9.88
CA GLU A 66 -2.65 5.67 10.75
C GLU A 66 -3.07 5.64 12.21
N ARG A 67 -4.34 5.95 12.50
CA ARG A 67 -4.85 5.96 13.87
C ARG A 67 -4.72 4.60 14.56
N ARG A 68 -4.75 3.50 13.81
CA ARG A 68 -4.60 2.14 14.33
C ARG A 68 -3.15 1.68 14.41
N VAL A 69 -2.34 2.06 13.43
CA VAL A 69 -0.95 1.57 13.28
C VAL A 69 0.03 2.40 14.11
N MET A 70 -0.15 3.72 14.21
CA MET A 70 0.78 4.60 14.93
C MET A 70 0.99 4.24 16.41
N PRO A 71 -0.04 3.82 17.19
CA PRO A 71 0.17 3.36 18.56
C PRO A 71 0.98 2.06 18.67
N ILE A 72 1.03 1.25 17.61
CA ILE A 72 1.83 0.01 17.54
C ILE A 72 3.29 0.37 17.24
N ILE A 73 3.50 1.30 16.31
CA ILE A 73 4.84 1.74 15.88
C ILE A 73 5.52 2.62 16.93
N MET A 74 4.78 3.58 17.47
CA MET A 74 5.21 4.48 18.54
C MET A 74 4.33 4.20 19.77
N PRO A 75 4.62 3.14 20.54
CA PRO A 75 3.94 2.91 21.80
C PRO A 75 4.14 4.15 22.67
N ARG A 76 3.03 4.66 23.22
CA ARG A 76 3.08 5.83 24.09
C ARG A 76 4.08 5.56 25.19
N VAL A 77 5.16 6.35 25.25
CA VAL A 77 5.98 6.42 26.45
C VAL A 77 5.02 6.80 27.57
N ALA A 78 4.84 5.92 28.55
CA ALA A 78 4.00 6.21 29.70
C ALA A 78 4.49 7.55 30.25
N GLN A 79 3.65 8.58 30.18
CA GLN A 79 3.96 9.84 30.83
C GLN A 79 4.07 9.53 32.31
N ILE A 80 5.29 9.58 32.84
CA ILE A 80 5.52 9.46 34.27
C ILE A 80 4.72 10.59 34.91
N LYS A 81 3.72 10.25 35.72
CA LYS A 81 2.98 11.29 36.42
C LYS A 81 3.95 11.93 37.41
N VAL A 82 3.88 13.25 37.57
CA VAL A 82 4.70 13.97 38.55
C VAL A 82 4.56 13.35 39.95
N THR A 83 3.41 12.75 40.27
CA THR A 83 3.17 11.99 41.50
C THR A 83 4.04 10.75 41.66
N ASP A 84 4.40 10.09 40.57
CA ASP A 84 5.19 8.85 40.59
C ASP A 84 6.66 9.15 40.91
N TYR A 85 7.14 10.35 40.57
CA TYR A 85 8.47 10.83 40.97
C TYR A 85 8.61 10.98 42.49
N PHE A 86 7.53 11.31 43.19
CA PHE A 86 7.54 11.48 44.65
C PHE A 86 7.35 10.17 45.43
N GLN A 87 7.01 9.07 44.76
CA GLN A 87 6.87 7.74 45.37
C GLN A 87 8.17 6.92 45.32
N LEU A 88 9.14 7.34 44.51
CA LEU A 88 10.47 6.72 44.45
C LEU A 88 11.32 7.23 45.63
N LYS A 89 11.04 6.75 46.84
CA LYS A 89 11.83 7.04 48.05
C LYS A 89 12.13 5.78 48.84
#